data_AF-A0A970XM96-F1
#
_entry.id   AF-A0A970XM96-F1
#
_cell.length_a   1.000
_cell.length_b   1.000
_cell.length_c   1.000
_cell.angle_alpha   90.00
_cell.angle_beta   90.00
_cell.angle_gamma   90.00
#
_symmetry.space_group_name_H-M   'P 1'
#
loop_
_entity.id
_entity.type
_entity.pdbx_description
1 polymer ?
#
loop_
_entity_poly.entity_id
_entity_poly.type
_entity_poly.pdbx_seq_one_letter_code
_entity_poly.pdbx_strand_id
1 'polypeptide(L)'
;MILSKKEKILMESIYNAASSSGQCILTPTDILKIVPYKYDFREEDIEKTMDALKIEGYFEYDKAFKKNEMVYCIVLRDKGKSFLRDKKTARKNLYIKIAVTVLCAALGYLIRVIIGAIIGK
;
A
#
# COMPACT_ATOMS: atom_id res chain seq x y z
N MET A 1 -8.54 1.15 -8.53
CA MET A 1 -9.32 1.65 -7.38
C MET A 1 -8.35 2.21 -6.34
N ILE A 2 -8.78 3.23 -5.60
CA ILE A 2 -7.99 3.82 -4.51
C ILE A 2 -8.38 3.06 -3.24
N LEU A 3 -7.46 2.28 -2.66
CA LEU A 3 -7.70 1.66 -1.36
C LEU A 3 -8.01 2.74 -0.33
N SER A 4 -9.08 2.53 0.43
CA SER A 4 -9.38 3.29 1.62
C SER A 4 -8.23 3.19 2.64
N LYS A 5 -8.13 4.18 3.53
CA LYS A 5 -7.07 4.19 4.56
C LYS A 5 -7.09 2.90 5.40
N LYS A 6 -8.29 2.42 5.75
CA LYS A 6 -8.51 1.18 6.52
C LYS A 6 -8.00 -0.05 5.77
N GLU A 7 -8.41 -0.24 4.52
CA GLU A 7 -7.98 -1.33 3.64
C GLU A 7 -6.47 -1.37 3.45
N LYS A 8 -5.85 -0.20 3.24
CA LYS A 8 -4.41 -0.08 3.04
C LYS A 8 -3.62 -0.55 4.25
N ILE A 9 -4.10 -0.20 5.45
CA ILE A 9 -3.46 -0.57 6.72
C ILE A 9 -3.61 -2.05 6.99
N LEU A 10 -4.82 -2.59 6.79
CA LEU A 10 -5.07 -4.02 6.95
C LEU A 10 -4.22 -4.84 5.98
N MET A 11 -4.16 -4.41 4.72
CA MET A 11 -3.32 -5.04 3.70
C MET A 11 -1.83 -4.98 4.06
N GLU A 12 -1.33 -3.85 4.54
CA GLU A 12 0.06 -3.71 4.98
C GLU A 12 0.37 -4.61 6.19
N SER A 13 -0.56 -4.72 7.12
CA SER A 13 -0.49 -5.58 8.30
C SER A 13 -0.43 -7.07 7.92
N ILE A 14 -1.36 -7.52 7.07
CA ILE A 14 -1.41 -8.89 6.55
C ILE A 14 -0.18 -9.20 5.72
N TYR A 15 0.25 -8.27 4.86
CA TYR A 15 1.45 -8.45 4.05
C TYR A 15 2.68 -8.66 4.93
N ASN A 16 2.87 -7.84 5.97
CA ASN A 16 4.00 -8.00 6.89
C ASN A 16 3.95 -9.34 7.61
N ALA A 17 2.76 -9.78 8.03
CA ALA A 17 2.58 -11.11 8.64
C ALA A 17 2.85 -12.27 7.67
N ALA A 18 2.55 -12.09 6.38
CA ALA A 18 2.73 -13.09 5.32
C ALA A 18 4.04 -12.93 4.53
N SER A 19 4.92 -11.99 4.89
CA SER A 19 6.07 -11.60 4.06
C SER A 19 7.10 -12.71 3.86
N SER A 20 7.15 -13.71 4.75
CA SER A 20 8.11 -14.82 4.68
C SER A 20 7.65 -15.99 3.81
N SER A 21 6.34 -16.23 3.71
CA SER A 21 5.76 -17.45 3.12
C SER A 21 4.68 -17.17 2.06
N GLY A 22 4.22 -15.92 1.92
CA GLY A 22 3.08 -15.56 1.07
C GLY A 22 1.71 -16.00 1.60
N GLN A 23 1.68 -16.62 2.79
CA GLN A 23 0.49 -17.11 3.46
C GLN A 23 0.63 -16.91 4.98
N CYS A 24 -0.44 -16.55 5.66
CA CYS A 24 -0.44 -16.38 7.11
C CYS A 24 -1.72 -16.94 7.71
N ILE A 25 -1.63 -17.33 8.99
CA ILE A 25 -2.78 -17.77 9.78
C ILE A 25 -2.88 -16.80 10.94
N LEU A 26 -4.01 -16.11 11.07
CA LEU A 26 -4.22 -15.08 12.09
C LEU A 26 -5.54 -15.31 12.80
N THR A 27 -5.59 -15.10 14.11
CA THR A 27 -6.86 -15.00 14.84
C THR A 27 -7.47 -13.60 14.63
N PRO A 28 -8.80 -13.42 14.82
CA PRO A 28 -9.42 -12.09 14.81
C PRO A 28 -8.70 -11.12 15.77
N THR A 29 -8.32 -11.62 16.94
CA THR A 29 -7.60 -10.88 17.98
C THR A 29 -6.19 -10.48 17.53
N ASP A 30 -5.49 -11.34 16.80
CA ASP A 30 -4.17 -11.00 16.24
C ASP A 30 -4.29 -9.91 15.19
N ILE A 31 -5.31 -9.98 14.32
CA ILE A 31 -5.57 -8.92 13.33
C ILE A 31 -5.78 -7.57 14.03
N LEU A 32 -6.59 -7.53 15.09
CA LEU A 32 -6.79 -6.31 15.89
C LEU A 32 -5.52 -5.77 16.54
N LYS A 33 -4.62 -6.66 16.99
CA LYS A 33 -3.33 -6.26 17.59
C LYS A 33 -2.34 -5.72 16.57
N ILE A 34 -2.34 -6.28 15.36
CA ILE A 34 -1.41 -5.88 14.29
C ILE A 34 -1.87 -4.56 13.66
N VAL A 35 -3.19 -4.30 13.63
CA VAL A 35 -3.71 -3.01 13.17
C VAL A 35 -3.34 -1.91 14.18
N PRO A 36 -2.70 -0.81 13.75
CA PRO A 36 -2.31 0.27 14.65
C PRO A 36 -3.55 0.92 15.30
N TYR A 37 -3.56 0.94 16.64
CA TYR A 37 -4.58 1.56 17.52
C TYR A 37 -4.95 3.02 17.19
N LYS A 38 -4.20 3.67 16.30
CA LYS A 38 -4.46 5.03 15.81
C LYS A 38 -5.75 5.12 14.97
N TYR A 39 -6.32 4.00 14.54
CA TYR A 39 -7.54 3.95 13.74
C TYR A 39 -8.65 3.21 14.49
N ASP A 40 -9.84 3.80 14.53
CA ASP A 40 -11.06 3.14 15.00
C ASP A 40 -11.40 1.99 14.04
N PHE A 41 -10.93 0.80 14.40
CA PHE A 41 -11.07 -0.44 13.64
C PHE A 41 -11.75 -1.45 14.55
N ARG A 42 -13.05 -1.65 14.31
CA ARG A 42 -13.91 -2.54 15.09
C ARG A 42 -13.95 -3.91 14.42
N GLU A 43 -14.31 -4.97 15.15
CA GLU A 43 -14.40 -6.33 14.59
C GLU A 43 -15.32 -6.41 13.36
N GLU A 44 -16.44 -5.69 13.40
CA GLU A 44 -17.40 -5.57 12.28
C GLU A 44 -16.77 -4.98 11.00
N ASP A 45 -15.78 -4.11 11.14
CA ASP A 45 -15.06 -3.53 10.01
C ASP A 45 -14.01 -4.49 9.44
N ILE A 46 -13.47 -5.41 10.25
CA ILE A 46 -12.44 -6.37 9.81
C ILE A 46 -12.98 -7.19 8.66
N GLU A 47 -14.12 -7.85 8.88
CA GLU A 47 -14.68 -8.80 7.94
C GLU A 47 -15.09 -8.11 6.64
N LYS A 48 -15.75 -6.94 6.75
CA LYS A 48 -16.11 -6.10 5.61
C LYS A 48 -14.88 -5.66 4.80
N THR A 49 -13.80 -5.28 5.48
CA THR A 49 -12.55 -4.85 4.83
C THR A 49 -11.81 -6.04 4.20
N MET A 50 -11.84 -7.21 4.84
CA MET A 50 -11.27 -8.44 4.30
C MET A 50 -12.00 -8.90 3.05
N ASP A 51 -13.33 -8.85 3.04
CA ASP A 51 -14.13 -9.17 1.84
C ASP A 51 -13.88 -8.19 0.70
N ALA A 52 -13.79 -6.89 0.99
CA ALA A 52 -13.44 -5.89 -0.03
C ALA A 52 -12.07 -6.20 -0.67
N LEU A 53 -11.05 -6.48 0.14
CA LEU A 53 -9.70 -6.82 -0.32
C LEU A 53 -9.65 -8.18 -1.07
N LYS A 54 -10.51 -9.13 -0.68
CA LYS A 54 -10.69 -10.41 -1.38
C LYS A 54 -11.28 -10.20 -2.77
N ILE A 55 -12.34 -9.41 -2.89
CA ILE A 55 -12.99 -9.06 -4.16
C ILE A 55 -12.00 -8.35 -5.10
N GLU A 56 -11.18 -7.45 -4.56
CA GLU A 56 -10.15 -6.76 -5.36
C GLU A 56 -8.98 -7.68 -5.78
N GLY A 57 -8.90 -8.89 -5.20
CA GLY A 57 -7.94 -9.92 -5.54
C GLY A 57 -6.56 -9.71 -4.92
N TYR A 58 -6.47 -9.03 -3.78
CA TYR A 58 -5.20 -8.88 -3.05
C TYR A 58 -4.81 -10.17 -2.33
N PHE A 59 -5.78 -10.85 -1.73
CA PHE A 59 -5.59 -12.12 -1.05
C PHE A 59 -6.88 -12.93 -1.06
N GLU A 60 -6.76 -14.21 -0.74
CA GLU A 60 -7.88 -15.07 -0.38
C GLU A 60 -7.80 -15.40 1.09
N TYR A 61 -8.96 -15.61 1.71
CA TYR A 61 -9.02 -16.08 3.07
C TYR A 61 -10.15 -17.09 3.23
N ASP A 62 -9.88 -18.05 4.13
CA ASP A 62 -10.83 -19.05 4.60
C ASP A 62 -10.86 -19.08 6.13
N LYS A 63 -12.02 -19.40 6.68
CA LYS A 63 -12.20 -19.57 8.13
C LYS A 63 -11.96 -21.04 8.48
N ALA A 64 -11.08 -21.29 9.43
CA ALA A 64 -10.86 -22.62 9.98
C ALA A 64 -11.05 -22.60 11.50
N PHE A 65 -11.41 -23.75 12.07
CA PHE A 65 -11.45 -23.94 13.52
C PHE A 65 -10.24 -24.74 13.96
N LYS A 66 -9.43 -24.16 14.85
CA LYS A 66 -8.26 -24.82 15.40
C LYS A 66 -8.25 -24.64 16.91
N LYS A 67 -8.20 -25.76 17.65
CA LYS A 67 -8.09 -25.76 19.12
C LYS A 67 -9.11 -24.84 19.83
N ASN A 68 -10.38 -24.93 19.44
CA ASN A 68 -11.48 -24.13 19.99
C ASN A 68 -11.48 -22.62 19.67
N GLU A 69 -10.60 -22.16 18.77
CA GLU A 69 -10.57 -20.77 18.31
C GLU A 69 -10.79 -20.70 16.79
N MET A 70 -11.49 -19.65 16.34
CA MET A 70 -11.63 -19.33 14.91
C MET A 70 -10.33 -18.70 14.41
N VAL A 71 -9.77 -19.24 13.35
CA VAL A 71 -8.58 -18.71 12.68
C VAL A 71 -8.89 -18.37 11.22
N TYR A 72 -8.28 -17.31 10.72
CA TYR A 72 -8.30 -16.94 9.31
C TYR A 72 -7.03 -17.45 8.64
N CYS A 73 -7.20 -18.34 7.67
CA CYS A 73 -6.14 -18.79 6.78
C CYS A 73 -6.11 -17.85 5.58
N ILE A 74 -5.07 -17.02 5.48
CA ILE A 74 -4.95 -15.97 4.45
C ILE A 74 -3.81 -16.32 3.49
N VAL A 75 -4.08 -16.28 2.18
CA VAL A 75 -3.12 -16.54 1.11
C VAL A 75 -3.02 -15.33 0.19
N LEU A 76 -1.83 -14.74 0.05
CA LEU A 76 -1.61 -13.60 -0.81
C LEU A 76 -1.68 -13.98 -2.29
N ARG A 77 -2.44 -13.21 -3.07
CA ARG A 77 -2.46 -13.28 -4.53
C ARG A 77 -1.42 -12.35 -5.15
N ASP A 78 -1.28 -12.37 -6.48
CA ASP A 78 -0.23 -11.63 -7.20
C ASP A 78 -0.27 -10.12 -6.96
N LYS A 79 -1.48 -9.53 -6.85
CA LYS A 79 -1.67 -8.12 -6.46
C LYS A 79 -1.19 -7.85 -5.04
N GLY A 80 -1.48 -8.75 -4.11
CA GLY A 80 -1.02 -8.66 -2.73
C GLY A 80 0.49 -8.77 -2.61
N LYS A 81 1.11 -9.71 -3.33
CA LYS A 81 2.57 -9.88 -3.39
C LYS A 81 3.28 -8.65 -3.97
N SER A 82 2.67 -8.01 -4.97
CA SER A 82 3.20 -6.81 -5.61
C SER A 82 2.97 -5.52 -4.81
N PHE A 83 2.12 -5.53 -3.79
CA PHE A 83 1.71 -4.34 -3.04
C PHE A 83 2.88 -3.49 -2.50
N LEU A 84 3.89 -4.10 -1.86
CA LEU A 84 5.07 -3.37 -1.40
C LEU A 84 5.95 -2.86 -2.54
N ARG A 85 6.08 -3.67 -3.60
CA ARG A 85 6.85 -3.30 -4.79
C ARG A 85 6.22 -2.08 -5.46
N ASP A 86 4.90 -2.08 -5.62
CA ASP A 86 4.14 -1.00 -6.23
C ASP A 86 4.15 0.26 -5.35
N LYS A 87 4.05 0.10 -4.03
CA LYS A 87 4.19 1.22 -3.07
C LYS A 87 5.58 1.86 -3.16
N LYS A 88 6.64 1.07 -3.34
CA LYS A 88 8.02 1.57 -3.52
C LYS A 88 8.21 2.24 -4.88
N THR A 89 7.70 1.63 -5.95
CA THR A 89 7.76 2.17 -7.32
C THR A 89 6.99 3.48 -7.43
N ALA A 90 5.80 3.58 -6.82
CA ALA A 90 5.00 4.80 -6.81
C ALA A 90 5.75 5.99 -6.17
N ARG A 91 6.45 5.77 -5.04
CA ARG A 91 7.28 6.81 -4.42
C ARG A 91 8.43 7.23 -5.33
N LYS A 92 9.16 6.27 -5.91
CA LYS A 92 10.26 6.56 -6.84
C LYS A 92 9.79 7.36 -8.05
N ASN A 93 8.67 6.98 -8.66
CA ASN A 93 8.11 7.70 -9.80
C ASN A 93 7.72 9.14 -9.46
N LEU A 94 7.24 9.39 -8.25
CA LEU A 94 6.95 10.75 -7.78
C LEU A 94 8.23 11.58 -7.63
N TYR A 95 9.30 11.03 -7.06
CA TYR A 95 10.60 11.70 -7.00
C TYR A 95 11.17 11.99 -8.38
N ILE A 96 11.11 11.02 -9.31
CA ILE A 96 11.58 11.20 -10.68
C ILE A 96 10.80 12.32 -11.38
N LYS A 97 9.47 12.34 -11.25
CA LYS A 97 8.64 13.41 -11.81
C LYS A 97 9.04 14.78 -11.26
N ILE A 98 9.21 14.91 -9.95
CA ILE A 98 9.66 16.17 -9.33
C ILE A 98 11.03 16.58 -9.87
N ALA A 99 11.98 15.63 -9.92
CA ALA A 99 13.33 15.90 -10.43
C ALA A 99 13.29 16.40 -11.89
N VAL A 100 12.51 15.74 -12.75
CA VAL A 100 12.33 16.16 -14.16
C VAL A 100 11.70 17.54 -14.25
N THR A 101 10.66 17.84 -13.45
CA THR A 101 10.04 19.17 -13.44
C THR A 101 11.04 20.26 -13.03
N VAL A 102 11.86 20.00 -12.01
CA VAL A 102 12.90 20.94 -11.56
C VAL A 102 13.96 21.14 -12.65
N LEU A 103 14.39 20.06 -13.32
CA LEU A 103 15.37 20.12 -14.40
C LEU A 103 14.85 20.92 -15.60
N CYS A 104 13.60 20.69 -16.01
CA CYS A 104 12.96 21.47 -17.06
C CYS A 104 12.82 22.95 -16.69
N ALA A 105 12.46 23.25 -15.43
CA ALA A 105 12.37 24.63 -14.95
C ALA A 105 13.75 25.33 -14.95
N ALA A 106 14.80 24.62 -14.52
CA ALA A 106 16.17 25.12 -14.56
C ALA A 106 16.64 25.40 -16.01
N LEU A 107 16.37 24.49 -16.94
CA LEU A 107 16.70 24.68 -18.36
C LEU A 107 15.95 25.88 -18.96
N GLY A 108 14.66 26.02 -18.67
CA GLY A 108 13.88 27.19 -19.10
C GLY A 108 14.42 28.50 -18.54
N TYR A 109 14.85 28.51 -17.27
CA TYR A 109 15.50 29.66 -16.65
C TYR A 109 16.84 30.00 -17.32
N LEU A 110 17.68 29.01 -17.60
CA LEU A 110 18.95 29.20 -18.29
C LEU A 110 18.76 29.82 -19.69
N ILE A 111 17.82 29.30 -20.47
CA ILE A 111 17.48 29.86 -21.78
C ILE A 111 17.03 31.32 -21.64
N ARG A 112 16.19 31.63 -20.65
CA ARG A 112 15.73 33.00 -20.40
C ARG A 112 16.89 33.95 -20.04
N VAL A 113 17.85 33.50 -19.24
CA VAL A 113 19.05 34.27 -18.89
C VAL A 113 19.93 34.50 -20.11
N ILE A 114 20.16 33.48 -20.94
CA ILE A 114 20.98 33.58 -22.15
C ILE A 114 20.33 34.55 -23.15
N ILE A 115 19.03 34.42 -23.39
CA ILE A 115 18.30 35.36 -24.25
C ILE A 115 18.37 36.78 -23.67
N GLY A 116 18.19 36.95 -22.35
CA GLY A 116 18.34 38.25 -21.69
C GLY A 116 19.75 38.84 -21.80
N ALA A 117 20.80 38.00 -21.81
CA ALA A 117 22.19 38.43 -21.98
C ALA A 117 22.54 38.78 -23.44
N ILE A 118 21.87 38.17 -24.42
CA ILE A 118 22.08 38.45 -25.84
C ILE A 118 21.22 39.64 -26.30
N ILE A 119 20.00 39.77 -25.77
CA ILE A 119 19.05 40.84 -26.10
C ILE A 119 19.23 42.09 -25.24
N GLY A 120 19.80 42.00 -24.02
CA GLY A 120 20.21 43.17 -23.24
C GLY A 120 21.65 43.52 -23.59
N LYS A 121 21.91 44.36 -24.59
CA LYS A 121 21.61 45.80 -24.65
C LYS A 121 20.15 46.24 -24.70
#